data_AF-A0A7S3F4Q5-F1
#
_entry.id   AF-A0A7S3F4Q5-F1
#
_cell.length_a   1.000
_cell.length_b   1.000
_cell.length_c   1.000
_cell.angle_alpha   90.00
_cell.angle_beta   90.00
_cell.angle_gamma   90.00
#
_symmetry.space_group_name_H-M   'P 1'
#
loop_
_entity.id
_entity.type
_entity.pdbx_description
1 polymer ?
#
loop_
_entity_poly.entity_id
_entity_poly.type
_entity_poly.pdbx_seq_one_letter_code
_entity_poly.pdbx_strand_id
1 'polypeptide(L)'
;FKFKMEEAKSDLVNVLSSLEAHWHVLEAEVVEINRDIEYCEQCLRKYGEWFNSPLQYLRELKRTKKNKMKEIIRTMESFNTNLQGGKKLVKALEKQTPVSVLQAPATPAMVAAGATEDAPTLLVGSSVSNVTGGRSHV
;
A
#
# COMPACT_ATOMS: atom_id res chain seq x y z
N PHE A 1 -4.79 -11.61 20.20
CA PHE A 1 -5.34 -10.66 19.20
C PHE A 1 -5.09 -9.20 19.55
N LYS A 2 -5.37 -8.72 20.77
CA LYS A 2 -5.15 -7.31 21.18
C LYS A 2 -3.70 -6.80 20.97
N PHE A 3 -2.70 -7.63 21.25
CA PHE A 3 -1.28 -7.25 21.14
C PHE A 3 -0.82 -6.95 19.70
N LYS A 4 -1.20 -7.79 18.72
CA LYS A 4 -0.87 -7.60 17.29
C LYS A 4 -1.46 -6.31 16.69
N MET A 5 -2.58 -5.85 17.23
CA MET A 5 -3.26 -4.66 16.73
C MET A 5 -2.61 -3.37 17.24
N GLU A 6 -2.01 -3.39 18.42
CA GLU A 6 -1.22 -2.26 18.94
C GLU A 6 0.14 -2.15 18.24
N GLU A 7 0.78 -3.27 17.91
CA GLU A 7 2.01 -3.32 17.12
C GLU A 7 1.83 -2.68 15.74
N ALA A 8 0.79 -3.07 14.99
CA ALA A 8 0.49 -2.48 13.69
C ALA A 8 0.16 -0.98 13.74
N LYS A 9 -0.45 -0.51 14.84
CA LYS A 9 -0.68 0.94 15.05
C LYS A 9 0.63 1.67 15.34
N SER A 10 1.51 1.07 16.16
CA SER A 10 2.81 1.63 16.47
C SER A 10 3.67 1.77 15.21
N ASP A 11 3.74 0.72 14.38
CA ASP A 11 4.46 0.75 13.11
C ASP A 11 3.93 1.83 12.18
N LEU A 12 2.61 2.00 12.14
CA LEU A 12 1.99 3.05 11.36
C LEU A 12 2.40 4.44 11.83
N VAL A 13 2.31 4.73 13.13
CA VAL A 13 2.72 6.02 13.68
C VAL A 13 4.19 6.28 13.37
N ASN A 14 5.05 5.26 13.49
CA ASN A 14 6.48 5.36 13.17
C ASN A 14 6.73 5.75 11.71
N VAL A 15 6.02 5.12 10.76
CA VAL A 15 6.15 5.45 9.32
C VAL A 15 5.70 6.89 9.04
N LEU A 16 4.56 7.32 9.62
CA LEU A 16 4.06 8.68 9.44
C LEU A 16 5.02 9.72 10.02
N SER A 17 5.48 9.52 11.26
CA SER A 17 6.46 10.39 11.90
C SER A 17 7.78 10.45 11.12
N SER A 18 8.22 9.35 10.52
CA SER A 18 9.42 9.34 9.66
C SER A 18 9.22 10.17 8.39
N LEU A 19 8.07 10.04 7.72
CA LEU A 19 7.76 10.82 6.52
C LEU A 19 7.65 12.32 6.83
N GLU A 20 7.03 12.68 7.96
CA GLU A 20 6.95 14.07 8.45
C GLU A 20 8.35 14.63 8.75
N ALA A 21 9.20 13.87 9.43
CA ALA A 21 10.57 14.27 9.70
C ALA A 21 11.36 14.49 8.40
N HIS A 22 11.27 13.58 7.43
CA HIS A 22 11.91 13.73 6.12
C HIS A 22 11.39 14.94 5.35
N TRP A 23 10.09 15.23 5.43
CA TRP A 23 9.50 16.43 4.84
C TRP A 23 10.12 17.71 5.41
N HIS A 24 10.20 17.84 6.74
CA HIS A 24 10.76 19.02 7.39
C HIS A 24 12.25 19.23 7.08
N VAL A 25 13.02 18.14 6.99
CA VAL A 25 14.43 18.22 6.56
C VAL A 25 14.52 18.75 5.13
N LEU A 26 13.73 18.20 4.19
CA LEU A 26 13.73 18.66 2.80
C LEU A 26 13.30 20.14 2.68
N GLU A 27 12.33 20.57 3.49
CA GLU A 27 11.88 21.96 3.53
C GLU A 27 13.01 22.90 3.97
N ALA A 28 13.72 22.56 5.05
CA ALA A 28 14.86 23.33 5.53
C ALA A 28 15.99 23.37 4.49
N GLU A 29 16.34 22.23 3.88
CA GLU A 29 17.35 22.17 2.82
C GLU A 29 16.99 23.05 1.62
N VAL A 30 15.72 23.08 1.19
CA VAL A 30 15.28 23.94 0.08
C VAL A 30 15.43 25.42 0.43
N VAL A 31 15.22 25.80 1.69
CA VAL A 31 15.46 27.18 2.16
C VAL A 31 16.93 27.54 2.07
N GLU A 32 17.83 26.67 2.54
CA GLU A 32 19.28 26.91 2.43
C GLU A 32 19.74 26.97 0.97
N ILE A 33 19.28 26.05 0.10
CA ILE A 33 19.61 26.08 -1.33
C ILE A 33 19.18 27.41 -1.98
N ASN A 34 18.07 28.03 -1.54
CA ASN A 34 17.70 29.35 -2.06
C ASN A 34 18.73 30.43 -1.68
N ARG A 35 19.25 30.39 -0.44
CA ARG A 35 20.30 31.31 -0.01
C ARG A 35 21.61 31.08 -0.78
N ASP A 36 21.96 29.81 -1.00
CA ASP A 36 23.15 29.44 -1.78
C ASP A 36 23.03 29.89 -3.25
N ILE A 37 21.83 29.81 -3.83
CA ILE A 37 21.54 30.34 -5.17
C ILE A 37 21.77 31.86 -5.21
N GLU A 38 21.20 32.61 -4.26
CA GLU A 38 21.38 34.06 -4.19
C GLU A 38 22.87 34.44 -4.03
N TYR A 39 23.60 33.71 -3.20
CA TYR A 39 25.04 33.91 -3.04
C TYR A 39 25.82 33.56 -4.32
N CYS A 40 25.48 32.46 -5.00
CA CYS A 40 26.08 32.11 -6.28
C CYS A 40 25.79 33.16 -7.37
N GLU A 41 24.61 33.77 -7.38
CA GLU A 41 24.26 34.87 -8.29
C GLU A 41 25.06 36.14 -8.00
N GLN A 42 25.37 36.43 -6.73
CA GLN A 42 26.32 37.49 -6.37
C GLN A 42 27.74 37.17 -6.86
N CYS A 43 28.18 35.93 -6.68
CA CYS A 43 29.49 35.48 -7.12
C CYS A 43 29.62 35.49 -8.65
N LEU A 44 28.59 35.07 -9.39
CA LEU A 44 28.53 35.15 -10.84
C LEU A 44 28.70 36.59 -11.34
N ARG A 45 28.08 37.57 -10.68
CA ARG A 45 28.25 38.99 -11.00
C ARG A 45 29.67 39.50 -10.74
N LYS A 46 30.35 39.00 -9.71
CA LYS A 46 31.68 39.46 -9.28
C LYS A 46 32.84 38.76 -9.99
N TYR A 47 32.71 37.46 -10.21
CA TYR A 47 33.78 36.57 -10.67
C TYR A 47 33.48 35.95 -12.05
N GLY A 48 32.33 36.27 -12.64
CA GLY A 48 31.96 35.81 -13.98
C GLY A 48 31.58 34.34 -14.02
N GLU A 49 31.68 33.77 -15.22
CA GLU A 49 31.03 32.53 -15.63
C GLU A 49 31.43 31.27 -14.86
N TRP A 50 32.50 31.30 -14.06
CA TRP A 50 32.91 30.21 -13.18
C TRP A 50 31.78 29.72 -12.25
N PHE A 51 30.83 30.60 -11.91
CA PHE A 51 29.68 30.27 -11.06
C PHE A 51 28.45 29.76 -11.83
N ASN A 52 28.48 29.71 -13.17
CA ASN A 52 27.36 29.19 -13.96
C ASN A 52 27.09 27.71 -13.65
N SER A 53 28.13 26.87 -13.60
CA SER A 53 27.96 25.44 -13.35
C SER A 53 27.42 25.15 -11.93
N PRO A 54 28.00 25.70 -10.84
CA PRO A 54 27.42 25.59 -9.50
C PRO A 54 25.97 26.10 -9.41
N LEU A 55 25.65 27.23 -10.06
CA LEU A 55 24.31 27.80 -10.06
C LEU A 55 23.27 26.89 -10.74
N GLN A 56 23.64 26.30 -11.88
CA GLN A 56 22.78 25.32 -12.56
C GLN A 56 22.57 24.06 -11.73
N TYR A 57 23.64 23.56 -11.09
CA TYR A 57 23.54 22.44 -10.18
C TYR A 57 22.59 22.71 -9.02
N LEU A 58 22.69 23.86 -8.35
CA LEU A 58 21.79 24.22 -7.25
C LEU A 58 20.33 24.34 -7.69
N ARG A 59 20.07 24.87 -8.90
CA ARG A 59 18.71 24.93 -9.47
C ARG A 59 18.14 23.54 -9.72
N GLU A 60 18.94 22.61 -10.23
CA GLU A 60 18.52 21.21 -10.42
C GLU A 60 18.33 20.50 -9.06
N LEU A 61 19.23 20.71 -8.11
CA LEU A 61 19.15 20.14 -6.78
C LEU A 61 17.86 20.59 -6.08
N LYS A 62 17.55 21.89 -6.12
CA LYS A 62 16.28 22.44 -5.63
C LYS A 62 15.08 21.76 -6.27
N ARG A 63 15.07 21.60 -7.60
CA ARG A 63 14.00 20.92 -8.33
C ARG A 63 13.82 19.48 -7.85
N THR A 64 14.92 18.73 -7.76
CA THR A 64 14.93 17.34 -7.30
C THR A 64 14.39 17.22 -5.87
N LYS A 65 14.83 18.08 -4.95
CA LYS A 65 14.35 18.09 -3.55
C LYS A 65 12.85 18.41 -3.48
N LYS A 66 12.35 19.40 -4.22
CA LYS A 66 10.92 19.71 -4.31
C LYS A 66 10.10 18.58 -4.92
N ASN A 67 10.65 17.82 -5.86
CA ASN A 67 9.98 16.65 -6.42
C ASN A 67 9.85 15.52 -5.38
N LYS A 68 10.89 15.28 -4.56
CA LYS A 68 10.83 14.32 -3.44
C LYS A 68 9.80 14.74 -2.39
N MET A 69 9.71 16.03 -2.07
CA MET A 69 8.66 16.55 -1.21
C MET A 69 7.26 16.19 -1.76
N LYS A 70 6.98 16.47 -3.04
CA LYS A 70 5.71 16.09 -3.67
C LYS A 70 5.43 14.58 -3.61
N GLU A 71 6.45 13.75 -3.72
CA GLU A 71 6.34 12.30 -3.59
C GLU A 71 5.94 11.85 -2.18
N ILE A 72 6.48 12.50 -1.13
CA ILE A 72 6.06 12.26 0.25
C ILE A 72 4.57 12.58 0.42
N ILE A 73 4.10 13.72 -0.10
CA ILE A 73 2.67 14.08 -0.06
C ILE A 73 1.81 13.01 -0.73
N ARG A 74 2.16 12.61 -1.96
CA ARG A 74 1.41 11.57 -2.69
C ARG A 74 1.39 10.24 -1.92
N THR A 75 2.50 9.90 -1.27
CA THR A 75 2.60 8.71 -0.44
C THR A 75 1.67 8.80 0.77
N MET A 76 1.63 9.94 1.46
CA MET A 76 0.71 10.19 2.58
C MET A 76 -0.76 10.16 2.14
N GLU A 77 -1.10 10.74 0.99
CA GLU A 77 -2.47 10.75 0.45
C GLU A 77 -2.93 9.34 0.04
N SER A 78 -2.07 8.59 -0.65
CA SER A 78 -2.31 7.19 -1.00
C SER A 78 -2.51 6.35 0.25
N PHE A 79 -1.65 6.55 1.26
CA PHE A 79 -1.76 5.89 2.53
C PHE A 79 -3.10 6.17 3.24
N ASN A 80 -3.51 7.43 3.32
CA ASN A 80 -4.79 7.82 3.91
C ASN A 80 -5.98 7.18 3.16
N THR A 81 -5.92 7.16 1.82
CA THR A 81 -6.95 6.52 0.98
C THR A 81 -7.07 5.02 1.29
N ASN A 82 -5.95 4.31 1.40
CA ASN A 82 -5.91 2.89 1.75
C ASN A 82 -6.46 2.64 3.17
N LEU A 83 -6.12 3.50 4.13
CA LEU A 83 -6.62 3.40 5.51
C LEU A 83 -8.14 3.57 5.58
N GLN A 84 -8.69 4.53 4.83
CA GLN A 84 -10.14 4.74 4.74
C GLN A 84 -10.84 3.56 4.06
N GLY A 85 -10.24 2.99 3.01
CA GLY A 85 -10.70 1.77 2.36
C GLY A 85 -10.77 0.58 3.34
N GLY A 86 -9.69 0.36 4.10
CA GLY A 86 -9.62 -0.68 5.13
C GLY A 86 -10.69 -0.50 6.22
N LYS A 87 -10.89 0.72 6.72
CA LYS A 87 -11.94 1.02 7.71
C LYS A 87 -13.35 0.73 7.18
N LYS A 88 -13.63 1.03 5.91
CA LYS A 88 -14.91 0.71 5.28
C LYS A 88 -15.12 -0.80 5.16
N LEU A 89 -14.08 -1.54 4.78
CA LEU A 89 -14.12 -3.00 4.69
C LEU A 89 -14.41 -3.65 6.04
N VAL A 90 -13.69 -3.25 7.09
CA VAL A 90 -13.91 -3.76 8.46
C VAL A 90 -15.36 -3.53 8.90
N LYS A 91 -15.89 -2.32 8.71
CA LYS A 91 -17.29 -2.00 9.03
C LYS A 91 -18.30 -2.83 8.22
N ALA A 92 -18.00 -3.15 6.96
CA ALA A 92 -18.87 -3.97 6.13
C ALA A 92 -18.89 -5.43 6.61
N LEU A 93 -17.73 -5.97 7.01
CA LEU A 93 -17.61 -7.31 7.57
C LEU A 93 -18.30 -7.44 8.93
N GLU A 94 -18.13 -6.45 9.82
CA GLU A 94 -18.81 -6.40 11.13
C GLU A 94 -20.34 -6.38 11.00
N LYS A 95 -20.89 -5.77 9.93
CA LYS A 95 -22.34 -5.77 9.65
C LYS A 95 -22.86 -7.10 9.08
N GLN A 96 -21.99 -7.89 8.44
CA GLN A 96 -22.36 -9.16 7.82
C GLN A 96 -22.27 -10.36 8.78
N THR A 97 -21.92 -10.15 10.05
CA THR A 97 -21.98 -11.18 11.09
C THR A 97 -23.29 -11.12 11.92
N PRO A 98 -24.42 -11.64 11.43
CA PRO A 98 -25.33 -12.38 12.27
C PRO A 98 -24.98 -13.87 12.14
N VAL A 99 -24.28 -14.41 13.13
CA VAL A 99 -24.23 -15.86 13.33
C VAL A 99 -25.61 -16.28 13.85
N SER A 100 -26.58 -16.40 12.95
CA SER A 100 -27.78 -17.20 13.20
C SER A 100 -27.48 -18.64 12.81
N VAL A 101 -26.62 -19.29 13.59
CA VAL A 101 -26.60 -20.75 13.68
C VAL A 101 -27.52 -21.10 14.84
N LEU A 102 -28.83 -21.05 14.62
CA LEU A 102 -29.78 -21.71 15.51
C LEU A 102 -30.70 -22.61 14.68
N GLN A 103 -30.27 -23.87 14.68
CA GLN A 103 -31.11 -25.05 14.82
C GLN A 103 -32.07 -25.37 13.66
N ALA A 104 -31.58 -26.22 12.75
CA ALA A 104 -32.46 -27.02 11.91
C ALA A 104 -33.38 -27.88 12.80
N PRO A 105 -34.69 -27.97 12.51
CA PRO A 105 -35.61 -28.80 13.27
C PRO A 105 -35.24 -30.28 13.09
N ALA A 106 -35.11 -30.99 14.20
CA ALA A 106 -34.92 -32.44 14.21
C ALA A 106 -36.12 -33.12 13.54
N THR A 107 -35.88 -33.81 12.42
CA THR A 107 -36.85 -34.68 11.77
C THR A 107 -37.08 -35.94 12.62
N PRO A 108 -38.34 -36.38 12.85
CA PRO A 108 -38.61 -37.65 13.51
C PRO A 108 -38.25 -38.82 12.59
N ALA A 109 -37.55 -39.81 13.13
CA ALA A 109 -37.33 -41.10 12.48
C ALA A 109 -38.67 -41.86 12.36
N MET A 110 -39.05 -42.23 11.14
CA MET A 110 -40.02 -43.28 10.89
C MET A 110 -39.45 -44.32 9.93
N VAL A 111 -39.72 -45.57 10.29
CA VAL A 111 -39.15 -46.84 9.82
C VAL A 111 -39.91 -47.36 8.60
N ALA A 112 -39.17 -47.91 7.63
CA ALA A 112 -39.51 -49.04 6.73
C ALA A 112 -38.52 -49.04 5.55
N ALA A 113 -38.16 -50.10 4.83
CA ALA A 113 -38.16 -51.56 4.89
C ALA A 113 -37.78 -52.01 3.45
N GLY A 114 -36.87 -53.00 3.29
CA GLY A 114 -36.66 -53.77 2.03
C GLY A 114 -36.06 -53.01 0.84
N ALA A 115 -34.82 -53.25 0.39
CA ALA A 115 -34.30 -54.39 -0.38
C ALA A 115 -34.75 -54.44 -1.86
N THR A 116 -33.76 -54.57 -2.76
CA THR A 116 -33.79 -54.86 -4.22
C THR A 116 -34.17 -53.68 -5.13
N GLU A 117 -33.58 -53.39 -6.30
CA GLU A 117 -32.53 -54.00 -7.14
C GLU A 117 -32.12 -52.98 -8.23
N ASP A 118 -31.10 -53.33 -9.02
CA ASP A 118 -30.70 -52.82 -10.34
C ASP A 118 -29.73 -51.64 -10.53
N ALA A 119 -28.67 -51.96 -11.28
CA ALA A 119 -27.52 -51.17 -11.71
C ALA A 119 -27.75 -50.56 -13.12
N PRO A 120 -26.70 -50.23 -13.91
CA PRO A 120 -25.61 -49.26 -13.76
C PRO A 120 -25.72 -48.14 -14.84
N THR A 121 -24.81 -47.15 -14.92
CA THR A 121 -24.18 -46.63 -16.17
C THR A 121 -23.27 -45.41 -15.94
N LEU A 122 -22.17 -45.41 -16.71
CA LEU A 122 -21.03 -44.51 -16.89
C LEU A 122 -21.30 -43.02 -17.20
N LEU A 123 -20.32 -42.16 -16.85
CA LEU A 123 -19.68 -41.11 -17.70
C LEU A 123 -18.64 -40.36 -16.85
N VAL A 124 -17.32 -40.58 -17.04
CA VAL A 124 -16.38 -39.84 -17.91
C VAL A 124 -16.33 -38.33 -17.63
N GLY A 125 -15.14 -37.84 -17.27
CA GLY A 125 -14.84 -36.40 -17.21
C GLY A 125 -13.45 -36.10 -16.66
N SER A 126 -12.45 -36.18 -17.53
CA SER A 126 -11.03 -35.93 -17.30
C SER A 126 -10.68 -34.50 -16.87
N SER A 127 -9.57 -34.36 -16.15
CA SER A 127 -8.38 -33.57 -16.53
C SER A 127 -7.80 -32.69 -15.43
N VAL A 128 -6.57 -33.07 -15.10
CA VAL A 128 -5.52 -32.34 -14.39
C VAL A 128 -5.09 -31.12 -15.21
N SER A 129 -4.66 -30.04 -14.56
CA SER A 129 -3.41 -29.35 -14.95
C SER A 129 -2.92 -28.45 -13.83
N ASN A 130 -1.70 -28.78 -13.41
CA ASN A 130 -0.91 -28.17 -12.37
C ASN A 130 0.00 -27.08 -12.95
N VAL A 131 0.52 -26.28 -12.03
CA VAL A 131 1.46 -25.15 -12.12
C VAL A 131 2.72 -25.39 -12.95
N THR A 132 3.21 -24.31 -13.60
CA THR A 132 4.61 -23.82 -13.81
C THR A 132 4.62 -22.93 -15.07
N GLY A 133 5.32 -21.81 -15.26
CA GLY A 133 6.51 -21.22 -14.66
C GLY A 133 7.46 -20.78 -15.80
N GLY A 134 7.93 -19.52 -15.81
CA GLY A 134 8.98 -18.99 -16.72
C GLY A 134 8.43 -18.08 -17.83
N ARG A 135 8.72 -16.77 -17.97
CA ARG A 135 9.99 -16.00 -17.96
C ARG A 135 10.95 -16.43 -19.08
N SER A 136 10.96 -15.69 -20.20
CA SER A 136 12.19 -15.06 -20.70
C SER A 136 11.91 -14.04 -21.82
N HIS A 137 12.70 -12.98 -21.78
CA HIS A 137 12.92 -11.98 -22.83
C HIS A 137 13.52 -12.62 -24.09
N VAL A 138 13.12 -12.09 -25.24
CA VAL A 138 14.03 -11.50 -26.24
C VAL A 138 13.38 -10.21 -26.72
#